data_AF-A0A3M6TGA7-F1
#
_entry.id   AF-A0A3M6TGA7-F1
#
_cell.length_a   1.000
_cell.length_b   1.000
_cell.length_c   1.000
_cell.angle_alpha   90.00
_cell.angle_beta   90.00
_cell.angle_gamma   90.00
#
_symmetry.space_group_name_H-M   'P 1'
#
loop_
_entity.id
_entity.type
_entity.pdbx_description
1 polymer ?
#
loop_
_entity_poly.entity_id
_entity_poly.type
_entity_poly.pdbx_seq_one_letter_code
_entity_poly.pdbx_strand_id
1 'polypeptide(L)'
;MAGRQVSFFTALFFISLVFREIASQQCHGIYSIYRMMLQGHTYKTFKTTTGMLECRETCLADDRCQSFNVVMGIAICELNNRNKEARPEDFVKDENRYYMAKDSNRVPLGSIRELPAESCEEIKASEGGQAVNGNYWLDSTRSGNSTLTRCDMNTKECGPVGVADKNAISDARMTASTVFDTRFYPYYGRLHENRGYGGWCPKTVSDRTDYLQVDMGTMLSVCAVATQGEKINHERTTSYKLHLSTDGVTWNAYKETSTAK
;
A
#
# COMPACT_ATOMS: atom_id res chain seq x y z
N MET A 1 51.18 28.10 62.45
CA MET A 1 51.07 26.80 61.76
C MET A 1 49.64 26.63 61.30
N ALA A 2 49.41 26.64 59.99
CA ALA A 2 48.10 26.68 59.36
C ALA A 2 47.40 25.32 59.45
N GLY A 3 46.21 25.29 60.06
CA GLY A 3 45.32 24.13 60.04
C GLY A 3 44.61 24.05 58.69
N ARG A 4 44.87 22.99 57.93
CA ARG A 4 44.27 22.74 56.62
C ARG A 4 42.88 22.14 56.85
N GLN A 5 41.84 22.97 56.84
CA GLN A 5 40.45 22.48 56.80
C GLN A 5 40.21 21.81 55.45
N VAL A 6 40.01 20.49 55.45
CA VAL A 6 39.53 19.75 54.29
C VAL A 6 38.01 19.88 54.29
N SER A 7 37.49 20.73 53.41
CA SER A 7 36.05 20.82 53.18
C SER A 7 35.62 19.70 52.24
N PHE A 8 34.81 18.76 52.74
CA PHE A 8 34.14 17.77 51.89
C PHE A 8 32.89 18.43 51.30
N PHE A 9 32.96 18.86 50.04
CA PHE A 9 31.75 19.19 49.29
C PHE A 9 31.09 17.88 48.84
N THR A 10 29.98 17.51 49.46
CA THR A 10 29.08 16.49 48.91
C THR A 10 28.45 17.07 47.63
N ALA A 11 29.07 16.77 46.48
CA ALA A 11 28.47 17.04 45.19
C ALA A 11 27.25 16.12 45.01
N LEU A 12 26.06 16.63 45.37
CA LEU A 12 24.79 15.99 45.04
C LEU A 12 24.56 16.13 43.53
N PHE A 13 25.05 15.15 42.76
CA PHE A 13 24.65 14.97 41.37
C PHE A 13 23.21 14.43 41.35
N PHE A 14 22.23 15.30 41.13
CA PHE A 14 20.94 14.87 40.60
C PHE A 14 21.17 14.39 39.15
N ILE A 15 21.56 13.12 39.00
CA ILE A 15 21.33 12.41 37.75
C ILE A 15 19.82 12.29 37.66
N SER A 16 19.18 13.22 36.95
CA SER A 16 17.88 12.91 36.39
C SER A 16 18.12 11.66 35.54
N LEU A 17 17.55 10.54 35.98
CA LEU A 17 17.19 9.47 35.06
C LEU A 17 16.18 10.13 34.12
N VAL A 18 16.67 10.89 33.15
CA VAL A 18 15.99 10.99 31.88
C VAL A 18 15.90 9.53 31.50
N PHE A 19 14.71 8.97 31.64
CA PHE A 19 14.31 7.84 30.83
C PHE A 19 14.58 8.34 29.40
N ARG A 20 15.81 8.13 28.90
CA ARG A 20 15.99 7.89 27.48
C ARG A 20 14.95 6.85 27.25
N GLU A 21 13.93 7.21 26.48
CA GLU A 21 13.09 6.27 25.76
C GLU A 21 13.93 5.02 25.52
N ILE A 22 13.81 4.05 26.44
CA ILE A 22 13.92 2.67 26.05
C ILE A 22 12.68 2.63 25.21
N ALA A 23 12.84 2.94 23.92
CA ALA A 23 11.87 2.58 22.91
C ALA A 23 11.54 1.17 23.34
N SER A 24 10.32 0.97 23.85
CA SER A 24 9.91 -0.38 24.18
C SER A 24 10.17 -1.07 22.87
N GLN A 25 11.14 -1.98 22.84
CA GLN A 25 11.25 -2.88 21.73
C GLN A 25 9.95 -3.62 21.85
N GLN A 26 8.94 -3.12 21.13
CA GLN A 26 7.58 -3.55 21.22
C GLN A 26 7.73 -5.01 20.84
N CYS A 27 7.67 -5.90 21.83
CA CYS A 27 7.85 -7.31 21.58
C CYS A 27 6.80 -7.62 20.52
N HIS A 28 7.23 -7.90 19.29
CA HIS A 28 6.35 -8.20 18.19
C HIS A 28 5.78 -9.58 18.51
N GLY A 29 4.80 -9.60 19.41
CA GLY A 29 4.22 -10.80 19.94
C GLY A 29 3.46 -11.49 18.83
N ILE A 30 3.64 -12.80 18.74
CA ILE A 30 2.86 -13.65 17.85
C ILE A 30 1.46 -13.72 18.46
N TYR A 31 0.51 -12.99 17.89
CA TYR A 31 -0.88 -13.04 18.33
C TYR A 31 -1.74 -13.66 17.23
N SER A 32 -2.59 -14.62 17.62
CA SER A 32 -3.68 -15.05 16.76
C SER A 32 -4.68 -13.90 16.61
N ILE A 33 -5.07 -13.64 15.37
CA ILE A 33 -6.11 -12.67 15.07
C ILE A 33 -7.40 -13.45 14.87
N TYR A 34 -8.19 -13.53 15.95
CA TYR A 34 -9.46 -14.25 15.95
C TYR A 34 -10.47 -13.62 14.99
N ARG A 35 -11.32 -14.49 14.43
CA ARG A 35 -12.40 -14.14 13.52
C ARG A 35 -11.93 -13.48 12.22
N MET A 36 -10.69 -13.78 11.84
CA MET A 36 -10.04 -13.27 10.64
C MET A 36 -9.36 -14.42 9.91
N MET A 37 -9.27 -14.30 8.59
CA MET A 37 -8.51 -15.21 7.75
C MET A 37 -7.89 -14.45 6.58
N LEU A 38 -6.83 -15.01 6.01
CA LEU A 38 -6.32 -14.60 4.71
C LEU A 38 -6.92 -15.51 3.63
N GLN A 39 -7.69 -14.94 2.70
CA GLN A 39 -8.40 -15.67 1.66
C GLN A 39 -7.57 -15.82 0.38
N GLY A 40 -7.74 -16.92 -0.37
CA GLY A 40 -7.19 -17.03 -1.73
C GLY A 40 -5.69 -17.33 -1.84
N HIS A 41 -4.97 -17.38 -0.71
CA HIS A 41 -3.52 -17.60 -0.65
C HIS A 41 -3.12 -18.96 -0.05
N THR A 42 -4.09 -19.82 0.21
CA THR A 42 -3.86 -21.14 0.79
C THR A 42 -3.29 -22.10 -0.25
N TYR A 43 -2.09 -22.64 0.00
CA TYR A 43 -1.43 -23.58 -0.90
C TYR A 43 -1.31 -25.00 -0.31
N LYS A 44 -1.57 -25.16 0.99
CA LYS A 44 -1.58 -26.47 1.66
C LYS A 44 -2.64 -26.49 2.76
N THR A 45 -3.46 -27.52 2.77
CA THR A 45 -4.50 -27.74 3.78
C THR A 45 -4.36 -29.12 4.37
N PHE A 46 -4.46 -29.25 5.69
CA PHE A 46 -4.44 -30.53 6.38
C PHE A 46 -5.18 -30.47 7.71
N LYS A 47 -5.66 -31.62 8.18
CA LYS A 47 -6.28 -31.74 9.50
C LYS A 47 -5.19 -31.96 10.54
N THR A 48 -5.23 -31.20 11.63
CA THR A 48 -4.34 -31.39 12.79
C THR A 48 -5.05 -32.18 13.89
N THR A 49 -4.33 -33.13 14.47
CA THR A 49 -4.80 -33.93 15.62
C THR A 49 -4.36 -33.35 16.96
N THR A 50 -3.24 -32.62 16.98
CA THR A 50 -2.62 -32.07 18.20
C THR A 50 -2.94 -30.57 18.38
N GLY A 51 -3.87 -30.05 17.57
CA GLY A 51 -4.28 -28.65 17.57
C GLY A 51 -3.25 -27.72 16.91
N MET A 52 -3.28 -26.47 17.33
CA MET A 52 -2.60 -25.29 16.78
C MET A 52 -1.08 -25.42 16.61
N LEU A 53 -0.42 -26.32 17.36
CA LEU A 53 1.03 -26.48 17.38
C LEU A 53 1.59 -27.07 16.06
N GLU A 54 0.95 -28.13 15.55
CA GLU A 54 1.36 -28.81 14.30
C GLU A 54 1.27 -27.88 13.08
N CYS A 55 0.28 -26.97 13.10
CA CYS A 55 0.12 -25.96 12.06
C CYS A 55 1.31 -24.99 12.02
N ARG A 56 1.72 -24.51 13.20
CA ARG A 56 2.89 -23.63 13.33
C ARG A 56 4.17 -24.34 12.92
N GLU A 57 4.39 -25.57 13.40
CA GLU A 57 5.61 -26.34 13.08
C GLU A 57 5.73 -26.60 11.58
N THR A 58 4.62 -27.01 10.93
CA THR A 58 4.59 -27.23 9.48
C THR A 58 4.87 -25.93 8.71
N CYS A 59 4.32 -24.80 9.16
CA CYS A 59 4.58 -23.50 8.55
C CYS A 59 6.03 -23.06 8.74
N LEU A 60 6.62 -23.30 9.92
CA LEU A 60 8.02 -22.96 10.18
C LEU A 60 8.98 -23.76 9.31
N ALA A 61 8.66 -25.02 9.03
CA ALA A 61 9.47 -25.92 8.21
C ALA A 61 9.34 -25.71 6.69
N ASP A 62 8.31 -25.00 6.20
CA ASP A 62 8.12 -24.70 4.78
C ASP A 62 8.47 -23.23 4.50
N ASP A 63 9.50 -23.01 3.68
CA ASP A 63 9.96 -21.67 3.28
C ASP A 63 8.90 -20.85 2.55
N ARG A 64 7.96 -21.52 1.87
CA ARG A 64 6.85 -20.85 1.18
C ARG A 64 5.79 -20.34 2.15
N CYS A 65 5.74 -20.87 3.37
CA CYS A 65 4.74 -20.45 4.33
C CYS A 65 5.06 -19.05 4.85
N GLN A 66 4.08 -18.15 4.77
CA GLN A 66 4.18 -16.76 5.24
C GLN A 66 3.16 -16.48 6.35
N SER A 67 2.05 -17.20 6.36
CA SER A 67 1.03 -17.17 7.40
C SER A 67 0.19 -18.44 7.32
N PHE A 68 -0.76 -18.61 8.24
CA PHE A 68 -1.73 -19.70 8.17
C PHE A 68 -3.05 -19.32 8.83
N ASN A 69 -4.14 -19.91 8.32
CA ASN A 69 -5.44 -19.88 8.99
C ASN A 69 -5.67 -21.21 9.72
N VAL A 70 -6.45 -21.16 10.80
CA VAL A 70 -6.91 -22.37 11.49
C VAL A 70 -8.41 -22.31 11.69
N VAL A 71 -9.09 -23.38 11.28
CA VAL A 71 -10.52 -23.58 11.50
C VAL A 71 -10.75 -24.17 12.89
N MET A 72 -11.30 -23.36 13.80
CA MET A 72 -11.38 -23.66 15.24
C MET A 72 -12.24 -24.90 15.56
N GLY A 73 -13.31 -25.15 14.79
CA GLY A 73 -14.28 -26.21 15.09
C GLY A 73 -13.90 -27.62 14.63
N ILE A 74 -13.01 -27.75 13.65
CA ILE A 74 -12.63 -29.04 13.05
C ILE A 74 -11.12 -29.21 12.91
N ALA A 75 -10.34 -28.29 13.49
CA ALA A 75 -8.88 -28.33 13.56
C ALA A 75 -8.24 -28.53 12.18
N ILE A 76 -8.66 -27.74 11.20
CA ILE A 76 -8.02 -27.70 9.87
C ILE A 76 -7.02 -26.54 9.85
N CYS A 77 -5.81 -26.83 9.39
CA CYS A 77 -4.75 -25.87 9.15
C CYS A 77 -4.67 -25.56 7.64
N GLU A 78 -4.68 -24.27 7.30
CA GLU A 78 -4.60 -23.74 5.93
C GLU A 78 -3.34 -22.88 5.84
N LEU A 79 -2.24 -23.40 5.29
CA LEU A 79 -1.00 -22.64 5.12
C LEU A 79 -1.09 -21.70 3.93
N ASN A 80 -0.69 -20.46 4.15
CA ASN A 80 -0.74 -19.40 3.15
C ASN A 80 0.66 -18.98 2.72
N ASN A 81 0.83 -18.72 1.42
CA ASN A 81 2.07 -18.25 0.83
C ASN A 81 2.22 -16.72 0.83
N ARG A 82 1.27 -16.02 1.45
CA ARG A 82 1.28 -14.56 1.69
C ARG A 82 0.92 -14.28 3.15
N ASN A 83 1.15 -13.04 3.58
CA ASN A 83 0.71 -12.49 4.86
C ASN A 83 -0.29 -11.34 4.62
N LYS A 84 -0.93 -10.86 5.70
CA LYS A 84 -1.92 -9.78 5.63
C LYS A 84 -1.32 -8.43 5.20
N GLU A 85 -0.02 -8.21 5.42
CA GLU A 85 0.68 -7.00 4.99
C GLU A 85 0.87 -6.97 3.46
N ALA A 86 1.15 -8.12 2.86
CA ALA A 86 1.27 -8.31 1.42
C ALA A 86 -0.09 -8.20 0.69
N ARG A 87 -1.16 -8.68 1.33
CA ARG A 87 -2.51 -8.81 0.76
C ARG A 87 -3.61 -8.33 1.72
N PRO A 88 -3.64 -7.04 2.08
CA PRO A 88 -4.62 -6.50 3.01
C PRO A 88 -6.06 -6.64 2.50
N GLU A 89 -6.28 -6.64 1.19
CA GLU A 89 -7.58 -6.81 0.52
C GLU A 89 -8.20 -8.19 0.76
N ASP A 90 -7.37 -9.22 0.92
CA ASP A 90 -7.80 -10.60 1.13
C ASP A 90 -7.86 -10.97 2.62
N PHE A 91 -7.53 -10.03 3.51
CA PHE A 91 -7.58 -10.22 4.95
C PHE A 91 -8.97 -9.90 5.50
N VAL A 92 -9.83 -10.92 5.48
CA VAL A 92 -11.28 -10.78 5.71
C VAL A 92 -11.73 -11.39 7.03
N LYS A 93 -12.93 -10.99 7.49
CA LYS A 93 -13.57 -11.58 8.66
C LYS A 93 -14.11 -12.98 8.35
N ASP A 94 -13.87 -13.91 9.27
CA ASP A 94 -14.45 -15.26 9.25
C ASP A 94 -14.62 -15.76 10.68
N GLU A 95 -15.86 -15.95 11.12
CA GLU A 95 -16.21 -16.30 12.50
C GLU A 95 -15.66 -17.65 12.99
N ASN A 96 -15.32 -18.56 12.08
CA ASN A 96 -14.88 -19.92 12.40
C ASN A 96 -13.36 -20.09 12.33
N ARG A 97 -12.62 -19.02 12.00
CA ARG A 97 -11.18 -19.05 11.79
C ARG A 97 -10.44 -18.05 12.67
N TYR A 98 -9.16 -18.31 12.87
CA TYR A 98 -8.21 -17.29 13.22
C TYR A 98 -7.01 -17.34 12.29
N TYR A 99 -6.36 -16.19 12.15
CA TYR A 99 -5.15 -16.01 11.35
C TYR A 99 -3.92 -15.93 12.25
N MET A 100 -2.79 -16.46 11.78
CA MET A 100 -1.47 -16.26 12.38
C MET A 100 -0.41 -15.97 11.32
N ALA A 101 0.42 -14.97 11.55
CA ALA A 101 1.59 -14.69 10.72
C ALA A 101 2.78 -15.60 11.11
N LYS A 102 3.64 -15.92 10.15
CA LYS A 102 4.96 -16.52 10.42
C LYS A 102 5.94 -15.40 10.80
N ASP A 103 6.50 -15.48 11.99
CA ASP A 103 7.30 -14.42 12.61
C ASP A 103 8.80 -14.77 12.70
N SER A 104 9.14 -16.05 12.57
CA SER A 104 10.49 -16.58 12.70
C SER A 104 10.90 -17.35 11.44
N ASN A 105 12.15 -17.20 11.01
CA ASN A 105 12.71 -17.85 9.81
C ASN A 105 11.84 -17.66 8.56
N ARG A 106 11.20 -16.49 8.42
CA ARG A 106 10.38 -16.19 7.24
C ARG A 106 11.30 -15.81 6.09
N VAL A 107 11.11 -16.47 4.96
CA VAL A 107 11.78 -16.12 3.71
C VAL A 107 11.06 -14.91 3.09
N PRO A 108 11.76 -13.81 2.75
CA PRO A 108 11.16 -12.63 2.13
C PRO A 108 10.47 -12.98 0.81
N LEU A 109 9.34 -12.32 0.51
CA LEU A 109 8.64 -12.54 -0.75
C LEU A 109 9.55 -12.25 -1.96
N GLY A 110 9.47 -13.11 -2.98
CA GLY A 110 10.25 -12.98 -4.22
C GLY A 110 11.74 -13.33 -4.07
N SER A 111 12.23 -13.67 -2.88
CA SER A 111 13.65 -14.01 -2.72
C SER A 111 14.02 -15.41 -3.24
N ILE A 112 13.05 -16.32 -3.32
CA ILE A 112 13.19 -17.67 -3.89
C ILE A 112 12.15 -17.89 -5.00
N ARG A 113 12.44 -18.81 -5.93
CA ARG A 113 11.61 -19.06 -7.10
C ARG A 113 10.24 -19.66 -6.74
N GLU A 114 10.21 -20.46 -5.69
CA GLU A 114 9.03 -21.16 -5.18
C GLU A 114 8.08 -20.25 -4.39
N LEU A 115 8.53 -19.04 -4.07
CA LEU A 115 7.78 -18.00 -3.38
C LEU A 115 7.89 -16.68 -4.16
N PRO A 116 7.38 -16.62 -5.40
CA PRO A 116 7.41 -15.39 -6.17
C PRO A 116 6.42 -14.38 -5.59
N ALA A 117 6.75 -13.10 -5.69
CA ALA A 117 5.82 -12.01 -5.47
C ALA A 117 5.08 -11.70 -6.79
N GLU A 118 3.97 -10.98 -6.73
CA GLU A 118 3.24 -10.51 -7.91
C GLU A 118 3.77 -9.15 -8.37
N SER A 119 4.31 -8.35 -7.45
CA SER A 119 4.92 -7.05 -7.76
C SER A 119 5.97 -6.62 -6.72
N CYS A 120 6.77 -5.61 -7.06
CA CYS A 120 7.74 -5.02 -6.13
C CYS A 120 7.05 -4.32 -4.95
N GLU A 121 5.87 -3.75 -5.17
CA GLU A 121 5.04 -3.13 -4.13
C GLU A 121 4.57 -4.15 -3.10
N GLU A 122 4.19 -5.36 -3.52
CA GLU A 122 3.83 -6.44 -2.59
C GLU A 122 5.02 -6.79 -1.68
N ILE A 123 6.22 -6.92 -2.25
CA ILE A 123 7.43 -7.20 -1.45
C ILE A 123 7.64 -6.07 -0.45
N LYS A 124 7.56 -4.81 -0.90
CA LYS A 124 7.74 -3.64 -0.04
C LYS A 124 6.68 -3.59 1.07
N ALA A 125 5.44 -3.96 0.78
CA ALA A 125 4.36 -4.02 1.77
C ALA A 125 4.61 -5.13 2.80
N SER A 126 5.04 -6.31 2.37
CA SER A 126 5.34 -7.47 3.22
C SER A 126 6.57 -7.26 4.11
N GLU A 127 7.68 -6.78 3.52
CA GLU A 127 8.97 -6.68 4.21
C GLU A 127 9.16 -5.32 4.92
N GLY A 128 8.33 -4.33 4.59
CA GLY A 128 8.37 -2.99 5.17
C GLY A 128 9.77 -2.36 5.07
N GLY A 129 10.31 -1.92 6.21
CA GLY A 129 11.64 -1.32 6.31
C GLY A 129 12.81 -2.28 6.04
N GLN A 130 12.55 -3.58 5.87
CA GLN A 130 13.57 -4.59 5.54
C GLN A 130 13.69 -4.85 4.03
N ALA A 131 12.79 -4.28 3.21
CA ALA A 131 12.88 -4.39 1.75
C ALA A 131 14.13 -3.66 1.22
N VAL A 132 14.91 -4.32 0.35
CA VAL A 132 16.14 -3.78 -0.22
C VAL A 132 16.11 -3.81 -1.75
N ASN A 133 16.90 -2.94 -2.38
CA ASN A 133 17.04 -2.95 -3.83
C ASN A 133 17.69 -4.26 -4.29
N GLY A 134 17.14 -4.91 -5.31
CA GLY A 134 17.63 -6.23 -5.72
C GLY A 134 16.83 -6.86 -6.85
N ASN A 135 17.25 -8.06 -7.23
CA ASN A 135 16.52 -8.89 -8.17
C ASN A 135 15.63 -9.86 -7.39
N TYR A 136 14.34 -9.90 -7.74
CA TYR A 136 13.32 -10.71 -7.10
C TYR A 136 12.56 -11.52 -8.15
N TRP A 137 12.09 -12.70 -7.76
CA TRP A 137 11.23 -13.55 -8.56
C TRP A 137 9.80 -13.02 -8.54
N LEU A 138 9.31 -12.58 -9.70
CA LEU A 138 7.95 -12.06 -9.86
C LEU A 138 7.11 -12.97 -10.76
N ASP A 139 5.88 -13.26 -10.36
CA ASP A 139 4.85 -13.89 -11.18
C ASP A 139 3.57 -13.04 -11.15
N SER A 140 3.60 -11.92 -11.89
CA SER A 140 2.50 -10.96 -11.95
C SER A 140 1.22 -11.52 -12.57
N THR A 141 1.28 -12.70 -13.21
CA THR A 141 0.13 -13.33 -13.88
C THR A 141 -0.42 -14.55 -13.14
N ARG A 142 0.19 -14.93 -11.99
CA ARG A 142 -0.12 -16.17 -11.26
C ARG A 142 -0.09 -17.41 -12.16
N SER A 143 0.77 -17.39 -13.18
CA SER A 143 0.89 -18.46 -14.17
C SER A 143 1.69 -19.67 -13.67
N GLY A 144 2.38 -19.51 -12.54
CA GLY A 144 3.43 -20.41 -12.06
C GLY A 144 4.77 -20.17 -12.74
N ASN A 145 4.87 -19.21 -13.65
CA ASN A 145 6.11 -18.88 -14.36
C ASN A 145 6.72 -17.56 -13.82
N SER A 146 7.55 -17.70 -12.79
CA SER A 146 8.24 -16.57 -12.18
C SER A 146 9.43 -16.09 -13.02
N THR A 147 9.55 -14.78 -13.23
CA THR A 147 10.68 -14.13 -13.90
C THR A 147 11.47 -13.28 -12.93
N LEU A 148 12.80 -13.33 -13.03
CA LEU A 148 13.68 -12.51 -12.21
C LEU A 148 13.65 -11.05 -12.68
N THR A 149 13.17 -10.15 -11.83
CA THR A 149 12.96 -8.73 -12.12
C THR A 149 13.67 -7.88 -11.08
N ARG A 150 14.26 -6.75 -11.50
CA ARG A 150 14.91 -5.81 -10.58
C ARG A 150 13.87 -4.91 -9.93
N CYS A 151 13.79 -4.92 -8.61
CA CYS A 151 12.97 -3.99 -7.81
C CYS A 151 13.86 -2.90 -7.20
N ASP A 152 13.46 -1.64 -7.40
CA ASP A 152 13.98 -0.51 -6.65
C ASP A 152 13.02 -0.19 -5.50
N MET A 153 13.41 -0.56 -4.28
CA MET A 153 12.61 -0.35 -3.07
C MET A 153 12.70 1.09 -2.56
N ASN A 154 13.67 1.88 -3.05
CA ASN A 154 13.86 3.27 -2.64
C ASN A 154 12.97 4.22 -3.44
N THR A 155 12.58 3.86 -4.65
CA THR A 155 11.58 4.60 -5.40
C THR A 155 10.19 4.22 -4.90
N LYS A 156 9.33 5.23 -4.69
CA LYS A 156 7.89 5.00 -4.83
C LYS A 156 7.67 4.99 -6.34
N GLU A 157 7.62 3.82 -6.96
CA GLU A 157 7.30 3.77 -8.38
C GLU A 157 5.87 4.30 -8.57
N CYS A 158 5.80 5.45 -9.22
CA CYS A 158 4.55 6.09 -9.58
C CYS A 158 4.28 5.77 -11.04
N GLY A 159 3.55 4.69 -11.28
CA GLY A 159 3.08 4.32 -12.61
C GLY A 159 1.88 5.16 -13.05
N PRO A 160 1.61 5.24 -14.37
CA PRO A 160 0.38 5.83 -14.86
C PRO A 160 -0.83 5.02 -14.37
N VAL A 161 -1.80 5.69 -13.73
CA VAL A 161 -3.04 5.08 -13.23
C VAL A 161 -3.97 4.58 -14.36
N GLY A 162 -3.66 4.92 -15.61
CA GLY A 162 -4.45 4.47 -16.77
C GLY A 162 -5.60 5.39 -17.15
N VAL A 163 -5.70 6.62 -16.62
CA VAL A 163 -6.73 7.61 -17.03
C VAL A 163 -6.71 7.87 -18.54
N ALA A 164 -5.55 7.77 -19.19
CA ALA A 164 -5.43 7.91 -20.65
C ALA A 164 -6.11 6.74 -21.42
N ASP A 165 -6.23 5.56 -20.81
CA ASP A 165 -6.84 4.39 -21.43
C ASP A 165 -8.31 4.24 -20.99
N LYS A 166 -9.21 4.35 -21.96
CA LYS A 166 -10.66 4.18 -21.76
C LYS A 166 -11.06 2.77 -21.30
N ASN A 167 -10.23 1.76 -21.54
CA ASN A 167 -10.47 0.40 -21.08
C ASN A 167 -10.06 0.22 -19.61
N ALA A 168 -9.09 1.00 -19.13
CA ALA A 168 -8.66 0.98 -17.73
C ALA A 168 -9.60 1.82 -16.84
N ILE A 169 -9.88 3.06 -17.24
CA ILE A 169 -10.88 3.93 -16.59
C ILE A 169 -11.99 4.19 -17.60
N SER A 170 -13.19 3.67 -17.38
CA SER A 170 -14.30 3.85 -18.33
C SER A 170 -14.80 5.29 -18.38
N ASP A 171 -15.45 5.69 -19.48
CA ASP A 171 -15.96 7.06 -19.66
C ASP A 171 -16.97 7.48 -18.56
N ALA A 172 -17.73 6.51 -18.02
CA ALA A 172 -18.68 6.75 -16.94
C ALA A 172 -18.02 7.20 -15.63
N ARG A 173 -16.72 6.95 -15.45
CA ARG A 173 -15.94 7.37 -14.28
C ARG A 173 -15.33 8.75 -14.42
N MET A 174 -15.52 9.43 -15.55
CA MET A 174 -15.11 10.81 -15.74
C MET A 174 -16.35 11.71 -15.81
N THR A 175 -16.49 12.58 -14.81
CA THR A 175 -17.62 13.51 -14.66
C THR A 175 -17.10 14.93 -14.46
N ALA A 176 -17.96 15.93 -14.66
CA ALA A 176 -17.59 17.32 -14.40
C ALA A 176 -18.77 18.10 -13.83
N SER A 177 -18.48 19.24 -13.19
CA SER A 177 -19.49 20.19 -12.73
C SER A 177 -20.35 20.72 -13.87
N THR A 178 -19.70 21.12 -14.97
CA THR A 178 -20.34 21.67 -16.16
C THR A 178 -19.58 21.27 -17.42
N VAL A 179 -20.23 21.48 -18.56
CA VAL A 179 -19.68 21.18 -19.89
C VAL A 179 -20.07 22.33 -20.83
N PHE A 180 -19.11 22.80 -21.63
CA PHE A 180 -19.35 23.83 -22.65
C PHE A 180 -20.38 23.38 -23.68
N ASP A 181 -20.10 22.28 -24.38
CA ASP A 181 -21.02 21.59 -25.28
C ASP A 181 -20.59 20.14 -25.53
N THR A 182 -21.27 19.47 -26.46
CA THR A 182 -21.07 18.05 -26.77
C THR A 182 -19.67 17.67 -27.30
N ARG A 183 -18.83 18.64 -27.66
CA ARG A 183 -17.45 18.43 -28.15
C ARG A 183 -16.43 18.35 -27.01
N PHE A 184 -16.84 18.72 -25.79
CA PHE A 184 -15.98 18.88 -24.62
C PHE A 184 -16.45 18.06 -23.42
N TYR A 185 -17.05 16.90 -23.66
CA TYR A 185 -17.48 16.02 -22.57
C TYR A 185 -16.32 15.66 -21.63
N PRO A 186 -16.61 15.38 -20.34
CA PRO A 186 -15.58 15.15 -19.32
C PRO A 186 -14.59 14.04 -19.70
N TYR A 187 -15.08 12.95 -20.30
CA TYR A 187 -14.26 11.83 -20.76
C TYR A 187 -13.40 12.13 -21.99
N TYR A 188 -13.53 13.31 -22.59
CA TYR A 188 -12.58 13.81 -23.58
C TYR A 188 -11.36 14.49 -22.94
N GLY A 189 -11.38 14.75 -21.63
CA GLY A 189 -10.25 15.30 -20.87
C GLY A 189 -9.11 14.30 -20.61
N ARG A 190 -9.06 13.17 -21.32
CA ARG A 190 -7.98 12.18 -21.18
C ARG A 190 -6.73 12.67 -21.90
N LEU A 191 -5.57 12.28 -21.36
CA LEU A 191 -4.30 12.54 -22.03
C LEU A 191 -4.28 11.87 -23.41
N HIS A 192 -3.85 12.60 -24.43
CA HIS A 192 -3.80 12.15 -25.83
C HIS A 192 -5.15 11.77 -26.46
N GLU A 193 -6.27 12.27 -25.92
CA GLU A 193 -7.59 12.03 -26.49
C GLU A 193 -7.73 12.62 -27.92
N ASN A 194 -8.40 11.87 -28.79
CA ASN A 194 -8.68 12.27 -30.16
C ASN A 194 -10.18 12.47 -30.45
N ARG A 195 -11.06 12.03 -29.56
CA ARG A 195 -12.49 12.27 -29.64
C ARG A 195 -12.83 13.71 -29.26
N GLY A 196 -13.92 14.23 -29.83
CA GLY A 196 -14.28 15.64 -29.65
C GLY A 196 -13.13 16.54 -30.08
N TYR A 197 -12.80 17.52 -29.24
CA TYR A 197 -11.69 18.45 -29.46
C TYR A 197 -10.44 18.06 -28.62
N GLY A 198 -10.42 16.83 -28.09
CA GLY A 198 -9.30 16.32 -27.30
C GLY A 198 -9.13 16.99 -25.94
N GLY A 199 -10.24 17.40 -25.31
CA GLY A 199 -10.22 18.02 -23.99
C GLY A 199 -11.62 18.19 -23.39
N TRP A 200 -11.66 18.51 -22.11
CA TRP A 200 -12.86 18.98 -21.41
C TRP A 200 -12.78 20.48 -21.20
N CYS A 201 -13.90 21.17 -21.37
CA CYS A 201 -14.05 22.61 -21.15
C CYS A 201 -15.30 22.87 -20.30
N PRO A 202 -15.19 23.72 -19.25
CA PRO A 202 -16.33 24.14 -18.46
C PRO A 202 -17.28 25.02 -19.27
N LYS A 203 -18.51 25.19 -18.79
CA LYS A 203 -19.53 25.98 -19.48
C LYS A 203 -19.17 27.46 -19.59
N THR A 204 -18.44 27.99 -18.61
CA THR A 204 -18.01 29.40 -18.60
C THR A 204 -16.55 29.51 -18.20
N VAL A 205 -15.90 30.61 -18.57
CA VAL A 205 -14.50 30.89 -18.21
C VAL A 205 -14.38 31.69 -16.90
N SER A 206 -15.50 32.19 -16.38
CA SER A 206 -15.52 33.07 -15.20
C SER A 206 -15.68 32.30 -13.90
N ASP A 207 -16.34 31.13 -13.94
CA ASP A 207 -16.52 30.30 -12.76
C ASP A 207 -15.23 29.54 -12.45
N ARG A 208 -14.68 29.78 -11.25
CA ARG A 208 -13.45 29.13 -10.78
C ARG A 208 -13.72 27.94 -9.86
N THR A 209 -14.98 27.52 -9.78
CA THR A 209 -15.44 26.36 -8.99
C THR A 209 -15.72 25.15 -9.86
N ASP A 210 -15.61 25.28 -11.19
CA ASP A 210 -15.73 24.17 -12.12
C ASP A 210 -14.63 23.12 -11.90
N TYR A 211 -15.00 21.84 -12.03
CA TYR A 211 -14.10 20.72 -11.80
C TYR A 211 -14.34 19.57 -12.78
N LEU A 212 -13.26 18.87 -13.09
CA LEU A 212 -13.25 17.54 -13.70
C LEU A 212 -12.94 16.53 -12.60
N GLN A 213 -13.82 15.55 -12.42
CA GLN A 213 -13.70 14.48 -11.46
C GLN A 213 -13.41 13.15 -12.17
N VAL A 214 -12.41 12.44 -11.67
CA VAL A 214 -12.04 11.10 -12.15
C VAL A 214 -12.15 10.12 -10.99
N ASP A 215 -13.06 9.17 -11.11
CA ASP A 215 -13.16 8.04 -10.19
C ASP A 215 -12.18 6.94 -10.63
N MET A 216 -11.19 6.68 -9.79
CA MET A 216 -10.13 5.69 -10.05
C MET A 216 -10.60 4.24 -9.87
N GLY A 217 -11.79 4.01 -9.27
CA GLY A 217 -12.37 2.69 -9.04
C GLY A 217 -11.70 1.82 -7.98
N THR A 218 -10.53 2.23 -7.47
CA THR A 218 -9.84 1.61 -6.35
C THR A 218 -9.07 2.66 -5.55
N MET A 219 -8.68 2.32 -4.32
CA MET A 219 -7.91 3.22 -3.45
C MET A 219 -6.45 3.26 -3.90
N LEU A 220 -6.00 4.44 -4.37
CA LEU A 220 -4.64 4.64 -4.89
C LEU A 220 -3.94 5.82 -4.21
N SER A 221 -2.61 5.75 -4.14
CA SER A 221 -1.78 6.90 -3.80
C SER A 221 -1.48 7.74 -5.04
N VAL A 222 -1.90 9.00 -5.06
CA VAL A 222 -1.63 9.93 -6.16
C VAL A 222 -0.26 10.57 -5.95
N CYS A 223 0.69 10.30 -6.85
CA CYS A 223 2.01 10.91 -6.80
C CYS A 223 2.12 12.22 -7.59
N ALA A 224 1.51 12.25 -8.77
CA ALA A 224 1.60 13.35 -9.71
C ALA A 224 0.37 13.37 -10.61
N VAL A 225 0.10 14.52 -11.21
CA VAL A 225 -0.98 14.71 -12.18
C VAL A 225 -0.38 15.28 -13.46
N ALA A 226 -0.60 14.60 -14.58
CA ALA A 226 -0.26 15.11 -15.90
C ALA A 226 -1.48 15.84 -16.48
N THR A 227 -1.27 17.05 -17.01
CA THR A 227 -2.31 17.86 -17.64
C THR A 227 -1.94 18.15 -19.09
N GLN A 228 -2.93 18.24 -19.96
CA GLN A 228 -2.76 18.63 -21.35
C GLN A 228 -3.82 19.66 -21.74
N GLY A 229 -3.47 20.52 -22.69
CA GLY A 229 -4.42 21.44 -23.31
C GLY A 229 -5.24 20.76 -24.41
N GLU A 230 -6.29 21.45 -24.81
CA GLU A 230 -7.17 21.06 -25.92
C GLU A 230 -6.40 21.08 -27.26
N LYS A 231 -6.84 20.26 -28.22
CA LYS A 231 -6.06 19.93 -29.42
C LYS A 231 -6.14 21.00 -30.52
N ILE A 232 -7.29 21.64 -30.72
CA ILE A 232 -7.61 22.47 -31.88
C ILE A 232 -7.30 23.95 -31.64
N ASN A 233 -7.81 24.50 -30.55
CA ASN A 233 -7.63 25.90 -30.13
C ASN A 233 -6.42 26.08 -29.20
N HIS A 234 -5.80 25.00 -28.72
CA HIS A 234 -4.62 25.01 -27.85
C HIS A 234 -4.84 25.70 -26.49
N GLU A 235 -6.09 25.76 -26.04
CA GLU A 235 -6.44 26.25 -24.72
C GLU A 235 -5.93 25.30 -23.65
N ARG A 236 -5.41 25.86 -22.55
CA ARG A 236 -4.81 25.06 -21.47
C ARG A 236 -5.08 25.67 -20.10
N THR A 237 -5.28 24.80 -19.13
CA THR A 237 -5.31 25.19 -17.72
C THR A 237 -3.90 25.53 -17.25
N THR A 238 -3.71 26.74 -16.73
CA THR A 238 -2.40 27.22 -16.23
C THR A 238 -2.23 27.07 -14.72
N SER A 239 -3.34 26.99 -13.99
CA SER A 239 -3.36 26.79 -12.54
C SER A 239 -4.60 26.00 -12.16
N TYR A 240 -4.47 25.11 -11.19
CA TYR A 240 -5.56 24.27 -10.69
C TYR A 240 -5.37 23.98 -9.21
N LYS A 241 -6.45 23.55 -8.55
CA LYS A 241 -6.41 23.00 -7.19
C LYS A 241 -6.80 21.53 -7.25
N LEU A 242 -6.07 20.69 -6.55
CA LEU A 242 -6.38 19.26 -6.48
C LEU A 242 -7.14 18.97 -5.18
N HIS A 243 -8.24 18.24 -5.28
CA HIS A 243 -8.98 17.72 -4.13
C HIS A 243 -9.06 16.20 -4.25
N LEU A 244 -8.89 15.50 -3.12
CA LEU A 244 -8.88 14.05 -3.04
C LEU A 244 -9.97 13.57 -2.08
N SER A 245 -10.61 12.45 -2.42
CA SER A 245 -11.66 11.82 -1.61
C SER A 245 -11.52 10.30 -1.69
N THR A 246 -11.82 9.63 -0.58
CA THR A 246 -11.86 8.16 -0.47
C THR A 246 -13.28 7.61 -0.40
N ASP A 247 -14.29 8.46 -0.15
CA ASP A 247 -15.70 8.11 0.04
C ASP A 247 -16.63 8.76 -1.00
N GLY A 248 -16.11 9.67 -1.84
CA GLY A 248 -16.87 10.45 -2.82
C GLY A 248 -17.72 11.57 -2.20
N VAL A 249 -17.72 11.72 -0.87
CA VAL A 249 -18.55 12.67 -0.12
C VAL A 249 -17.69 13.73 0.53
N THR A 250 -16.62 13.33 1.19
CA THR A 250 -15.69 14.19 1.91
C THR A 250 -14.47 14.47 1.04
N TRP A 251 -14.23 15.75 0.75
CA TRP A 251 -13.16 16.18 -0.15
C TRP A 251 -12.10 16.99 0.60
N ASN A 252 -10.84 16.56 0.47
CA ASN A 252 -9.70 17.21 1.09
C ASN A 252 -8.87 17.92 0.03
N ALA A 253 -8.64 19.23 0.20
CA ALA A 253 -7.74 19.99 -0.67
C ALA A 253 -6.29 19.54 -0.47
N TYR A 254 -5.63 19.13 -1.55
CA TYR A 254 -4.19 18.91 -1.55
C TYR A 254 -3.48 20.25 -1.35
N LYS A 255 -2.61 20.30 -0.35
CA LYS A 255 -1.71 21.43 -0.10
C LYS A 255 -0.30 20.93 -0.30
N GLU A 256 0.39 21.48 -1.30
CA GLU A 256 1.80 21.25 -1.47
C GLU A 256 2.53 21.83 -0.26
N THR A 257 3.08 20.98 0.60
CA THR A 257 4.05 21.42 1.59
C THR A 257 5.29 21.80 0.83
N SER A 258 5.53 23.10 0.71
CA SER A 258 6.75 23.67 0.13
C SER A 258 7.98 23.08 0.82
N THR A 259 8.52 22.02 0.23
CA THR A 259 9.77 21.39 0.65
C THR A 259 10.55 21.10 -0.62
N ALA A 260 11.48 22.01 -0.89
CA ALA A 260 12.61 21.96 -1.83
C ALA A 260 12.28 21.73 -3.32
N LYS A 261 12.46 22.81 -4.11
CA LYS A 261 12.99 22.70 -5.47
C LYS A 261 14.41 22.14 -5.44
#